data_AF-M7MZY8-F1
#
_entry.id   AF-M7MZY8-F1
#
_cell.length_a   1.000
_cell.length_b   1.000
_cell.length_c   1.000
_cell.angle_alpha   90.00
_cell.angle_beta   90.00
_cell.angle_gamma   90.00
#
_symmetry.space_group_name_H-M   'P 1'
#
loop_
_entity.id
_entity.type
_entity.pdbx_description
1 polymer ?
#
loop_
_entity_poly.entity_id
_entity_poly.type
_entity_poly.pdbx_seq_one_letter_code
_entity_poly.pdbx_strand_id
1 'polypeptide(L)'
;MLRYSYLFLLCFITGSVLAQKGVAPLPVYMTDQQPTPFISGKGKEVFQLPAGHKPVLEFPSSSYIIHMGNPYPLQPFQEGLCPVRRPDGSYYWINQAGRLIKDFGNRYSAMSPPRGGYVLAWQPFEGRPDANWVLYLDANGENAFGNKRYWEAGPFSEGYAPVQLHNGQGEWGYIDQSGEIKIRPQLSGIYRLGAFSEGMALVTTNHATAQSNYNFSYHYINTKGEVVLSLTELMPGRKVYNAGTFSDGLVAISWSRPTDEFKDVTYLDSNGLVVLSFERVQAYSRFSQGRASMVLATPVDRRSFTIEPFLIDKAGKRSKLLVAEGEGRLSDLSRFNEQYFSATLVKQDGLHNALFDTEGRLVFQTQSSLAGSTKTLLLVKKNKYHYQIFDYSGRLHWQTPPANREFTNLAEALPFKKQVRQFSCTDADELQNVLASLKKLEKLSISYLAVAQLPESLGQLHHLRELSIGYMDKLERLPESLGQLQQLERLEVADCKQLQGLEALIEQLPGLKMVYLINHDLAPGFKKRMQKERPQLVFDGFSMGEIEIMEVDVFWDGEE
;
A
#
# COMPACT_ATOMS: atom_id res chain seq x y z
N MET A 1 -3.77 30.80 -27.49
CA MET A 1 -4.38 30.66 -28.84
C MET A 1 -3.32 30.13 -29.81
N LEU A 2 -3.74 29.19 -30.67
CA LEU A 2 -3.01 28.58 -31.81
C LEU A 2 -1.83 27.64 -31.48
N ARG A 3 -2.16 26.41 -31.06
CA ARG A 3 -1.42 25.16 -31.40
C ARG A 3 -2.16 23.84 -31.10
N TYR A 4 -3.43 23.87 -30.67
CA TYR A 4 -4.27 22.68 -30.48
C TYR A 4 -5.23 22.37 -31.66
N SER A 5 -5.06 23.03 -32.81
CA SER A 5 -6.02 22.97 -33.91
C SER A 5 -5.71 21.93 -35.02
N TYR A 6 -4.66 21.11 -34.89
CA TYR A 6 -4.26 20.17 -35.95
C TYR A 6 -4.57 18.69 -35.71
N LEU A 7 -5.06 18.29 -34.51
CA LEU A 7 -5.54 16.92 -34.29
C LEU A 7 -7.03 16.73 -34.57
N PHE A 8 -7.80 17.81 -34.76
CA PHE A 8 -9.25 17.74 -35.01
C PHE A 8 -9.63 17.58 -36.49
N LEU A 9 -8.69 17.75 -37.44
CA LEU A 9 -8.99 17.75 -38.87
C LEU A 9 -8.66 16.43 -39.60
N LEU A 10 -7.89 15.51 -38.99
CA LEU A 10 -7.55 14.22 -39.61
C LEU A 10 -8.58 13.10 -39.33
N CYS A 11 -9.47 13.27 -38.35
CA CYS A 11 -10.56 12.32 -38.11
C CYS A 11 -11.80 12.56 -39.02
N PHE A 12 -11.87 13.68 -39.74
CA PHE A 12 -13.02 14.01 -40.59
C PHE A 12 -12.93 13.44 -42.02
N ILE A 13 -11.75 13.04 -42.50
CA ILE A 13 -11.58 12.58 -43.90
C ILE A 13 -11.66 11.05 -44.04
N THR A 14 -11.38 10.27 -42.99
CA THR A 14 -11.56 8.80 -43.02
C THR A 14 -13.00 8.37 -42.76
N GLY A 15 -13.85 9.26 -42.24
CA GLY A 15 -15.27 8.98 -41.98
C GLY A 15 -16.17 8.98 -43.23
N SER A 16 -15.69 9.49 -44.36
CA SER A 16 -16.53 9.73 -45.55
C SER A 16 -16.31 8.72 -46.70
N VAL A 17 -15.46 7.71 -46.53
CA VAL A 17 -15.22 6.68 -47.57
C VAL A 17 -15.74 5.28 -47.18
N LEU A 18 -16.12 5.05 -45.92
CA LEU A 18 -16.66 3.75 -45.48
C LEU A 18 -18.20 3.69 -45.32
N ALA A 19 -18.90 4.78 -45.64
CA ALA A 19 -20.37 4.86 -45.61
C ALA A 19 -21.05 4.28 -46.89
N GLN A 20 -20.55 3.17 -47.44
CA GLN A 20 -21.20 2.45 -48.54
C GLN A 20 -21.44 0.95 -48.28
N LYS A 21 -21.29 0.45 -47.04
CA LYS A 21 -21.67 -0.94 -46.69
C LYS A 21 -22.51 -1.06 -45.41
N GLY A 22 -23.59 -0.28 -45.35
CA GLY A 22 -24.83 -0.72 -44.68
C GLY A 22 -24.78 -1.08 -43.19
N VAL A 23 -24.07 -0.32 -42.37
CA VAL A 23 -24.22 -0.38 -40.90
C VAL A 23 -24.45 1.04 -40.40
N ALA A 24 -25.65 1.32 -39.87
CA ALA A 24 -25.94 2.59 -39.24
C ALA A 24 -25.26 2.66 -37.85
N PRO A 25 -24.44 3.68 -37.57
CA PRO A 25 -24.02 4.00 -36.22
C PRO A 25 -25.08 4.92 -35.60
N LEU A 26 -25.75 4.48 -34.54
CA LEU A 26 -26.50 5.39 -33.69
C LEU A 26 -25.61 5.79 -32.50
N PRO A 27 -25.35 7.09 -32.29
CA PRO A 27 -24.82 7.60 -31.04
C PRO A 27 -25.97 7.65 -30.04
N VAL A 28 -25.92 6.82 -29.00
CA VAL A 28 -26.83 6.96 -27.86
C VAL A 28 -26.09 7.70 -26.75
N TYR A 29 -26.36 8.99 -26.64
CA TYR A 29 -26.30 9.68 -25.35
C TYR A 29 -27.34 9.01 -24.44
N MET A 30 -26.92 8.28 -23.40
CA MET A 30 -27.82 7.94 -22.29
C MET A 30 -27.62 8.96 -21.17
N THR A 31 -28.55 9.91 -21.14
CA THR A 31 -28.94 10.63 -19.94
C THR A 31 -29.92 9.76 -19.14
N ASP A 32 -29.89 9.95 -17.82
CA ASP A 32 -30.91 9.60 -16.82
C ASP A 32 -31.18 8.13 -16.39
N GLN A 33 -31.06 7.96 -15.07
CA GLN A 33 -31.85 7.07 -14.20
C GLN A 33 -31.58 5.56 -14.29
N GLN A 34 -30.44 5.09 -13.78
CA GLN A 34 -30.42 3.82 -13.03
C GLN A 34 -29.53 3.92 -11.77
N PRO A 35 -30.04 3.55 -10.58
CA PRO A 35 -29.25 3.53 -9.37
C PRO A 35 -28.15 2.46 -9.46
N THR A 36 -26.95 2.82 -9.01
CA THR A 36 -25.84 1.88 -8.81
C THR A 36 -26.25 0.84 -7.76
N PRO A 37 -26.10 -0.48 -7.99
CA PRO A 37 -26.47 -1.47 -6.99
C PRO A 37 -25.60 -1.33 -5.74
N PHE A 38 -26.25 -1.20 -4.58
CA PHE A 38 -25.60 -1.13 -3.28
C PHE A 38 -26.02 -2.35 -2.46
N ILE A 39 -25.06 -3.01 -1.78
CA ILE A 39 -25.33 -4.13 -0.86
C ILE A 39 -24.82 -3.71 0.51
N SER A 40 -25.73 -3.62 1.49
CA SER A 40 -25.38 -3.38 2.89
C SER A 40 -24.92 -4.67 3.56
N GLY A 41 -23.98 -4.58 4.51
CA GLY A 41 -23.36 -5.70 5.21
C GLY A 41 -24.26 -6.53 6.15
N LYS A 42 -25.60 -6.48 5.98
CA LYS A 42 -26.56 -7.30 6.75
C LYS A 42 -27.75 -7.82 5.93
N GLY A 43 -27.61 -7.99 4.62
CA GLY A 43 -28.62 -8.69 3.82
C GLY A 43 -30.02 -8.03 3.79
N LYS A 44 -30.13 -6.74 4.11
CA LYS A 44 -31.36 -5.97 3.88
C LYS A 44 -31.20 -5.07 2.66
N GLU A 45 -32.13 -5.24 1.71
CA GLU A 45 -32.29 -4.43 0.51
C GLU A 45 -32.29 -2.95 0.85
N VAL A 46 -31.37 -2.21 0.23
CA VAL A 46 -31.43 -0.75 0.16
C VAL A 46 -31.43 -0.42 -1.33
N PHE A 47 -32.63 -0.19 -1.86
CA PHE A 47 -33.03 0.05 -3.26
C PHE A 47 -33.43 -1.19 -4.09
N GLN A 48 -34.65 -1.11 -4.65
CA GLN A 48 -35.22 -2.06 -5.60
C GLN A 48 -34.37 -2.09 -6.88
N LEU A 49 -33.82 -3.26 -7.20
CA LEU A 49 -33.25 -3.54 -8.50
C LEU A 49 -34.36 -3.48 -9.58
N PRO A 50 -34.05 -3.06 -10.83
CA PRO A 50 -34.98 -3.24 -11.94
C PRO A 50 -35.41 -4.72 -12.03
N ALA A 51 -36.71 -4.96 -12.23
CA ALA A 51 -37.29 -6.30 -12.21
C ALA A 51 -36.46 -7.29 -13.06
N GLY A 52 -35.94 -8.35 -12.43
CA GLY A 52 -35.15 -9.41 -13.07
C GLY A 52 -33.69 -9.54 -12.62
N HIS A 53 -33.15 -8.62 -11.83
CA HIS A 53 -31.77 -8.70 -11.32
C HIS A 53 -31.73 -9.18 -9.87
N LYS A 54 -30.84 -10.13 -9.54
CA LYS A 54 -30.55 -10.58 -8.18
C LYS A 54 -29.28 -9.89 -7.65
N PRO A 55 -29.18 -9.54 -6.35
CA PRO A 55 -27.90 -9.13 -5.76
C PRO A 55 -26.92 -10.30 -5.81
N VAL A 56 -25.72 -10.11 -6.37
CA VAL A 56 -24.82 -11.23 -6.69
C VAL A 56 -23.74 -11.47 -5.63
N LEU A 57 -23.39 -10.52 -4.76
CA LEU A 57 -22.23 -10.69 -3.86
C LEU A 57 -22.41 -10.01 -2.48
N GLU A 58 -22.35 -10.80 -1.40
CA GLU A 58 -22.15 -10.29 -0.03
C GLU A 58 -20.66 -10.07 0.26
N PHE A 59 -20.29 -8.89 0.76
CA PHE A 59 -18.90 -8.55 1.10
C PHE A 59 -18.68 -8.52 2.61
N PRO A 60 -17.60 -9.13 3.14
CA PRO A 60 -17.20 -8.96 4.53
C PRO A 60 -16.75 -7.52 4.82
N SER A 61 -16.95 -7.08 6.07
CA SER A 61 -16.70 -5.72 6.60
C SER A 61 -15.27 -5.18 6.45
N SER A 62 -14.30 -6.04 6.13
CA SER A 62 -12.89 -5.72 5.92
C SER A 62 -12.47 -5.56 4.45
N SER A 63 -13.43 -5.56 3.52
CA SER A 63 -13.14 -5.65 2.09
C SER A 63 -12.88 -4.30 1.42
N TYR A 64 -11.84 -4.24 0.59
CA TYR A 64 -11.54 -3.12 -0.30
C TYR A 64 -12.24 -3.37 -1.65
N ILE A 65 -12.97 -2.38 -2.18
CA ILE A 65 -13.56 -2.44 -3.53
C ILE A 65 -12.71 -1.57 -4.44
N ILE A 66 -11.78 -2.17 -5.19
CA ILE A 66 -11.03 -1.43 -6.22
C ILE A 66 -11.87 -1.41 -7.49
N HIS A 67 -12.57 -0.29 -7.73
CA HIS A 67 -13.33 -0.08 -8.96
C HIS A 67 -12.38 0.26 -10.12
N MET A 68 -12.15 -0.71 -10.98
CA MET A 68 -11.32 -0.56 -12.18
C MET A 68 -12.08 0.15 -13.32
N GLY A 69 -12.73 1.29 -13.09
CA GLY A 69 -13.59 1.92 -14.11
C GLY A 69 -14.46 3.10 -13.68
N ASN A 70 -14.47 3.44 -12.39
CA ASN A 70 -14.77 4.78 -11.95
C ASN A 70 -13.44 5.50 -12.17
N PRO A 71 -13.40 6.65 -12.88
CA PRO A 71 -12.16 7.42 -12.92
C PRO A 71 -11.63 7.74 -11.51
N TYR A 72 -12.45 7.58 -10.47
CA TYR A 72 -12.10 7.71 -9.06
C TYR A 72 -12.43 6.40 -8.32
N PRO A 73 -11.44 5.53 -8.02
CA PRO A 73 -11.70 4.25 -7.34
C PRO A 73 -12.42 4.48 -6.01
N LEU A 74 -13.36 3.59 -5.64
CA LEU A 74 -13.86 3.54 -4.27
C LEU A 74 -12.67 3.29 -3.35
N GLN A 75 -12.54 4.14 -2.35
CA GLN A 75 -11.41 4.06 -1.45
C GLN A 75 -11.71 3.09 -0.32
N PRO A 76 -10.68 2.45 0.25
CA PRO A 76 -10.87 1.64 1.45
C PRO A 76 -11.73 2.35 2.48
N PHE A 77 -12.50 1.58 3.23
CA PHE A 77 -12.88 2.04 4.56
C PHE A 77 -11.59 2.25 5.36
N GLN A 78 -11.26 3.51 5.64
CA GLN A 78 -10.24 3.87 6.60
C GLN A 78 -10.95 4.49 7.78
N GLU A 79 -10.70 3.95 8.97
CA GLU A 79 -11.33 4.39 10.22
C GLU A 79 -12.88 4.36 10.14
N GLY A 80 -13.41 3.39 9.38
CA GLY A 80 -14.85 3.17 9.27
C GLY A 80 -15.56 3.95 8.16
N LEU A 81 -14.87 4.81 7.40
CA LEU A 81 -15.45 5.72 6.40
C LEU A 81 -14.93 5.49 4.97
N CYS A 82 -15.82 5.64 4.00
CA CYS A 82 -15.49 5.61 2.57
C CYS A 82 -16.10 6.82 1.85
N PRO A 83 -15.28 7.70 1.25
CA PRO A 83 -15.77 8.75 0.37
C PRO A 83 -16.16 8.17 -0.99
N VAL A 84 -17.36 8.52 -1.45
CA VAL A 84 -17.93 8.07 -2.70
C VAL A 84 -18.23 9.27 -3.59
N ARG A 85 -17.76 9.20 -4.84
CA ARG A 85 -18.09 10.17 -5.88
C ARG A 85 -19.23 9.66 -6.75
N ARG A 86 -20.28 10.46 -6.92
CA ARG A 86 -21.38 10.20 -7.84
C ARG A 86 -20.99 10.53 -9.29
N PRO A 87 -21.69 9.96 -10.29
CA PRO A 87 -21.48 10.29 -11.70
C PRO A 87 -21.71 11.77 -12.05
N ASP A 88 -22.59 12.45 -11.30
CA ASP A 88 -22.86 13.90 -11.45
C ASP A 88 -21.74 14.79 -10.88
N GLY A 89 -20.70 14.18 -10.31
CA GLY A 89 -19.56 14.87 -9.71
C GLY A 89 -19.68 15.12 -8.21
N SER A 90 -20.86 14.93 -7.61
CA SER A 90 -21.10 15.14 -6.18
C SER A 90 -20.43 14.09 -5.30
N TYR A 91 -20.23 14.42 -4.02
CA TYR A 91 -19.59 13.53 -3.04
C TYR A 91 -20.52 13.20 -1.87
N TYR A 92 -20.41 11.98 -1.35
CA TYR A 92 -21.06 11.55 -0.11
C TYR A 92 -20.19 10.51 0.62
N TRP A 93 -20.41 10.34 1.92
CA TRP A 93 -19.72 9.35 2.74
C TRP A 93 -20.64 8.25 3.17
N ILE A 94 -20.09 7.04 3.20
CA ILE A 94 -20.73 5.88 3.81
C ILE A 94 -19.85 5.32 4.91
N ASN A 95 -20.47 4.67 5.89
CA ASN A 95 -19.76 3.84 6.86
C ASN A 95 -19.62 2.39 6.40
N GLN A 96 -18.90 1.56 7.16
CA GLN A 96 -18.70 0.13 6.86
C GLN A 96 -20.01 -0.67 6.73
N ALA A 97 -21.09 -0.22 7.37
CA ALA A 97 -22.42 -0.82 7.21
C ALA A 97 -23.13 -0.36 5.92
N GLY A 98 -22.52 0.54 5.17
CA GLY A 98 -23.05 1.11 3.94
C GLY A 98 -24.07 2.22 4.13
N ARG A 99 -24.18 2.75 5.35
CA ARG A 99 -25.11 3.85 5.64
C ARG A 99 -24.48 5.16 5.25
N LEU A 100 -25.27 6.01 4.60
CA LEU A 100 -24.93 7.41 4.35
C LEU A 100 -24.62 8.10 5.68
N ILE A 101 -23.39 8.59 5.83
CA ILE A 101 -22.96 9.41 6.96
C ILE A 101 -23.22 10.88 6.65
N LYS A 102 -22.79 11.33 5.46
CA LYS A 102 -22.93 12.73 5.04
C LYS A 102 -23.05 12.83 3.53
N ASP A 103 -23.96 13.66 3.07
CA ASP A 103 -24.04 14.07 1.66
C ASP A 103 -23.47 15.48 1.52
N PHE A 104 -22.46 15.63 0.67
CA PHE A 104 -21.82 16.92 0.42
C PHE A 104 -22.36 17.60 -0.85
N GLY A 105 -23.14 16.89 -1.67
CA GLY A 105 -23.55 17.38 -2.98
C GLY A 105 -22.35 17.86 -3.81
N ASN A 106 -22.50 18.98 -4.50
CA ASN A 106 -21.48 19.59 -5.34
C ASN A 106 -20.59 20.61 -4.60
N ARG A 107 -20.55 20.55 -3.25
CA ARG A 107 -19.77 21.49 -2.43
C ARG A 107 -18.27 21.42 -2.68
N TYR A 108 -17.79 20.26 -3.13
CA TYR A 108 -16.36 20.00 -3.36
C TYR A 108 -16.15 19.45 -4.77
N SER A 109 -15.09 19.93 -5.43
CA SER A 109 -14.69 19.51 -6.78
C SER A 109 -13.91 18.20 -6.78
N ALA A 110 -13.20 17.91 -5.68
CA ALA A 110 -12.49 16.67 -5.46
C ALA A 110 -12.40 16.33 -3.96
N MET A 111 -12.16 15.05 -3.65
CA MET A 111 -11.83 14.57 -2.30
C MET A 111 -10.77 13.46 -2.35
N SER A 112 -9.92 13.37 -1.34
CA SER A 112 -8.90 12.32 -1.19
C SER A 112 -9.42 11.10 -0.41
N PRO A 113 -8.67 9.98 -0.40
CA PRO A 113 -8.88 8.97 0.62
C PRO A 113 -8.70 9.53 2.02
N PRO A 114 -9.43 9.00 3.01
CA PRO A 114 -9.10 9.27 4.38
C PRO A 114 -7.66 8.82 4.62
N ARG A 115 -6.85 9.65 5.27
CA ARG A 115 -5.48 9.33 5.70
C ARG A 115 -5.17 10.08 6.98
N GLY A 116 -4.82 9.32 8.04
CA GLY A 116 -4.47 9.88 9.34
C GLY A 116 -5.62 10.66 9.98
N GLY A 117 -6.84 10.10 9.97
CA GLY A 117 -8.03 10.73 10.53
C GLY A 117 -8.78 11.73 9.64
N TYR A 118 -8.23 12.08 8.47
CA TYR A 118 -8.80 13.19 7.67
C TYR A 118 -8.97 12.87 6.19
N VAL A 119 -9.97 13.49 5.57
CA VAL A 119 -10.17 13.56 4.12
C VAL A 119 -9.80 14.95 3.62
N LEU A 120 -8.89 15.05 2.66
CA LEU A 120 -8.66 16.32 1.96
C LEU A 120 -9.82 16.59 1.02
N ALA A 121 -10.40 17.78 1.08
CA ALA A 121 -11.49 18.20 0.22
C ALA A 121 -11.14 19.51 -0.50
N TRP A 122 -11.35 19.53 -1.82
CA TRP A 122 -11.10 20.69 -2.66
C TRP A 122 -12.40 21.47 -2.85
N GLN A 123 -12.51 22.63 -2.21
CA GLN A 123 -13.68 23.50 -2.28
C GLN A 123 -13.44 24.61 -3.31
N PRO A 124 -14.26 24.73 -4.37
CA PRO A 124 -14.13 25.81 -5.35
C PRO A 124 -14.21 27.20 -4.73
N PHE A 125 -13.54 28.17 -5.34
CA PHE A 125 -13.70 29.57 -4.97
C PHE A 125 -15.07 30.07 -5.39
N GLU A 126 -15.64 30.94 -4.57
CA GLU A 126 -16.90 31.58 -4.91
C GLU A 126 -16.71 32.42 -6.18
N GLY A 127 -17.45 32.07 -7.24
CA GLY A 127 -17.31 32.71 -8.56
C GLY A 127 -16.06 32.34 -9.37
N ARG A 128 -15.19 31.44 -8.89
CA ARG A 128 -14.00 30.94 -9.63
C ARG A 128 -13.88 29.41 -9.55
N PRO A 129 -14.45 28.66 -10.51
CA PRO A 129 -14.45 27.21 -10.48
C PRO A 129 -13.09 26.56 -10.81
N ASP A 130 -12.14 27.34 -11.33
CA ASP A 130 -10.79 26.91 -11.71
C ASP A 130 -9.78 26.90 -10.55
N ALA A 131 -10.15 27.43 -9.39
CA ALA A 131 -9.31 27.47 -8.20
C ALA A 131 -10.06 26.91 -6.99
N ASN A 132 -9.35 26.20 -6.11
CA ASN A 132 -9.93 25.53 -4.95
C ASN A 132 -9.15 25.84 -3.68
N TRP A 133 -9.88 25.93 -2.57
CA TRP A 133 -9.33 25.77 -1.23
C TRP A 133 -9.15 24.29 -0.94
N VAL A 134 -8.13 23.92 -0.21
CA VAL A 134 -8.00 22.58 0.36
C VAL A 134 -8.35 22.64 1.86
N LEU A 135 -9.21 21.71 2.30
CA LEU A 135 -9.67 21.57 3.67
C LEU A 135 -9.40 20.15 4.17
N TYR A 136 -9.26 19.98 5.49
CA TYR A 136 -9.25 18.67 6.15
C TYR A 136 -10.62 18.42 6.75
N LEU A 137 -11.30 17.39 6.27
CA LEU A 137 -12.59 16.97 6.82
C LEU A 137 -12.38 15.83 7.82
N ASP A 138 -13.03 15.92 8.98
CA ASP A 138 -13.05 14.91 10.05
C ASP A 138 -13.96 13.73 9.70
N ALA A 139 -14.24 12.82 10.65
CA ALA A 139 -15.13 11.70 10.42
C ALA A 139 -16.62 12.07 10.15
N ASN A 140 -17.03 13.30 10.48
CA ASN A 140 -18.41 13.80 10.37
C ASN A 140 -18.65 14.66 9.13
N GLY A 141 -17.59 15.04 8.42
CA GLY A 141 -17.66 15.88 7.21
C GLY A 141 -17.47 17.34 7.51
N GLU A 142 -16.98 17.65 8.71
CA GLU A 142 -16.75 18.99 9.21
C GLU A 142 -15.28 19.35 9.06
N ASN A 143 -15.00 20.64 8.91
CA ASN A 143 -13.61 21.08 8.79
C ASN A 143 -12.91 20.89 10.13
N ALA A 144 -11.96 19.96 10.19
CA ALA A 144 -11.25 19.57 11.39
C ALA A 144 -10.50 20.74 12.06
N PHE A 145 -10.12 21.75 11.28
CA PHE A 145 -9.36 22.90 11.75
C PHE A 145 -10.17 24.21 11.68
N GLY A 146 -11.49 24.10 11.94
CA GLY A 146 -12.41 25.23 12.04
C GLY A 146 -12.57 25.96 10.70
N ASN A 147 -12.06 27.19 10.62
CA ASN A 147 -12.17 28.02 9.41
C ASN A 147 -10.89 28.01 8.55
N LYS A 148 -9.86 27.25 8.93
CA LYS A 148 -8.59 27.20 8.18
C LYS A 148 -8.81 26.59 6.79
N ARG A 149 -8.16 27.21 5.80
CA ARG A 149 -8.16 26.81 4.38
C ARG A 149 -6.75 26.97 3.83
N TYR A 150 -6.36 26.08 2.93
CA TYR A 150 -5.02 26.02 2.37
C TYR A 150 -5.05 26.17 0.86
N TRP A 151 -4.00 26.73 0.26
CA TRP A 151 -3.82 26.74 -1.19
C TRP A 151 -3.52 25.34 -1.71
N GLU A 152 -2.65 24.64 -1.00
CA GLU A 152 -2.34 23.24 -1.22
C GLU A 152 -2.21 22.55 0.14
N ALA A 153 -2.56 21.26 0.19
CA ALA A 153 -2.38 20.44 1.38
C ALA A 153 -2.12 18.98 0.99
N GLY A 154 -1.28 18.30 1.76
CA GLY A 154 -0.99 16.87 1.62
C GLY A 154 -1.53 16.04 2.77
N PRO A 155 -1.48 14.70 2.67
CA PRO A 155 -1.94 13.83 3.74
C PRO A 155 -1.01 13.91 4.95
N PHE A 156 -1.55 13.62 6.14
CA PHE A 156 -0.75 13.41 7.33
C PHE A 156 0.15 12.17 7.17
N SER A 157 1.40 12.31 7.59
CA SER A 157 2.39 11.25 7.69
C SER A 157 3.34 11.59 8.82
N GLU A 158 3.64 10.62 9.68
CA GLU A 158 4.51 10.82 10.85
C GLU A 158 4.07 11.98 11.76
N GLY A 159 2.75 12.18 11.88
CA GLY A 159 2.15 13.24 12.71
C GLY A 159 2.05 14.62 12.05
N TYR A 160 2.59 14.80 10.84
CA TYR A 160 2.65 16.10 10.15
C TYR A 160 2.02 16.05 8.76
N ALA A 161 1.46 17.19 8.31
CA ALA A 161 0.96 17.34 6.95
C ALA A 161 1.51 18.61 6.29
N PRO A 162 2.02 18.54 5.04
CA PRO A 162 2.47 19.72 4.33
C PRO A 162 1.27 20.56 3.90
N VAL A 163 1.35 21.87 4.11
CA VAL A 163 0.35 22.84 3.68
C VAL A 163 0.99 24.08 3.10
N GLN A 164 0.29 24.71 2.17
CA GLN A 164 0.59 26.04 1.67
C GLN A 164 -0.45 27.03 2.20
N LEU A 165 0.02 28.03 2.95
CA LEU A 165 -0.82 28.97 3.67
C LEU A 165 -1.35 30.08 2.76
N HIS A 166 -2.57 30.51 3.04
CA HIS A 166 -3.18 31.67 2.42
C HIS A 166 -2.86 32.96 3.20
N ASN A 167 -1.59 33.36 3.26
CA ASN A 167 -1.13 34.57 3.97
C ASN A 167 -0.57 35.67 3.03
N GLY A 168 -0.96 35.65 1.74
CA GLY A 168 -0.48 36.62 0.74
C GLY A 168 0.92 36.34 0.18
N GLN A 169 1.74 35.53 0.86
CA GLN A 169 3.06 35.08 0.37
C GLN A 169 3.07 33.61 -0.07
N GLY A 170 2.02 32.84 0.25
CA GLY A 170 1.93 31.43 -0.17
C GLY A 170 2.98 30.55 0.51
N GLU A 171 3.31 30.84 1.78
CA GLU A 171 4.34 30.12 2.52
C GLU A 171 3.97 28.66 2.72
N TRP A 172 4.97 27.80 2.58
CA TRP A 172 4.87 26.38 2.85
C TRP A 172 5.28 26.05 4.29
N GLY A 173 4.61 25.09 4.91
CA GLY A 173 4.94 24.57 6.24
C GLY A 173 4.29 23.22 6.50
N TYR A 174 4.57 22.64 7.66
CA TYR A 174 3.88 21.44 8.12
C TYR A 174 3.03 21.74 9.35
N ILE A 175 1.77 21.32 9.30
CA ILE A 175 0.84 21.36 10.43
C ILE A 175 0.84 20.02 11.17
N ASP A 176 0.54 20.08 12.46
CA ASP A 176 0.21 18.91 13.27
C ASP A 176 -1.31 18.64 13.30
N GLN A 177 -1.74 17.66 14.11
CA GLN A 177 -3.15 17.29 14.28
C GLN A 177 -3.99 18.35 14.99
N SER A 178 -3.39 19.41 15.57
CA SER A 178 -4.13 20.58 16.05
C SER A 178 -4.38 21.62 14.94
N GLY A 179 -3.77 21.42 13.78
CA GLY A 179 -3.78 22.36 12.66
C GLY A 179 -2.80 23.52 12.84
N GLU A 180 -1.91 23.46 13.82
CA GLU A 180 -0.88 24.47 14.05
C GLU A 180 0.41 24.12 13.31
N ILE A 181 1.09 25.14 12.81
CA ILE A 181 2.34 24.95 12.08
C ILE A 181 3.45 24.60 13.06
N LYS A 182 4.06 23.42 12.88
CA LYS A 182 5.19 22.95 13.70
C LYS A 182 6.52 23.00 13.00
N ILE A 183 6.55 22.81 11.69
CA ILE A 183 7.80 22.74 10.93
C ILE A 183 7.76 23.75 9.79
N ARG A 184 8.79 24.60 9.73
CA ARG A 184 9.01 25.55 8.63
C ARG A 184 10.29 25.16 7.90
N PRO A 185 10.22 24.79 6.61
CA PRO A 185 11.41 24.49 5.83
C PRO A 185 12.33 25.71 5.75
N GLN A 186 13.63 25.51 5.95
CA GLN A 186 14.67 26.55 5.86
C GLN A 186 15.12 26.77 4.41
N LEU A 187 14.14 26.86 3.48
CA LEU A 187 14.35 27.02 2.05
C LEU A 187 13.44 28.13 1.50
N SER A 188 13.97 28.92 0.58
CA SER A 188 13.21 29.90 -0.19
C SER A 188 12.77 29.35 -1.55
N GLY A 189 11.71 29.90 -2.13
CA GLY A 189 11.28 29.53 -3.49
C GLY A 189 10.70 28.11 -3.60
N ILE A 190 10.09 27.63 -2.52
CA ILE A 190 9.45 26.31 -2.46
C ILE A 190 8.28 26.29 -3.43
N TYR A 191 8.35 25.34 -4.36
CA TYR A 191 7.28 25.01 -5.27
C TYR A 191 6.34 23.97 -4.66
N ARG A 192 6.88 22.95 -3.97
CA ARG A 192 6.08 21.87 -3.37
C ARG A 192 6.77 21.22 -2.18
N LEU A 193 5.97 20.83 -1.19
CA LEU A 193 6.38 19.96 -0.07
C LEU A 193 5.77 18.56 -0.20
N GLY A 194 6.59 17.53 0.02
CA GLY A 194 6.19 16.15 0.20
C GLY A 194 5.88 15.82 1.66
N ALA A 195 5.18 14.70 1.88
CA ALA A 195 4.96 14.17 3.23
C ALA A 195 6.24 13.55 3.81
N PHE A 196 6.35 13.53 5.14
CA PHE A 196 7.44 12.86 5.84
C PHE A 196 7.37 11.34 5.69
N SER A 197 8.53 10.72 5.52
CA SER A 197 8.73 9.27 5.53
C SER A 197 10.13 8.99 6.05
N GLU A 198 10.24 8.18 7.09
CA GLU A 198 11.47 7.89 7.83
C GLU A 198 12.19 9.17 8.30
N GLY A 199 11.42 10.16 8.77
CA GLY A 199 11.93 11.44 9.26
C GLY A 199 12.39 12.42 8.17
N MET A 200 12.21 12.08 6.89
CA MET A 200 12.67 12.88 5.75
C MET A 200 11.50 13.26 4.83
N ALA A 201 11.50 14.49 4.29
CA ALA A 201 10.50 14.94 3.33
C ALA A 201 11.14 15.58 2.09
N LEU A 202 10.63 15.25 0.91
CA LEU A 202 11.04 15.85 -0.35
C LEU A 202 10.54 17.29 -0.46
N VAL A 203 11.41 18.21 -0.83
CA VAL A 203 11.11 19.61 -1.13
C VAL A 203 11.53 19.92 -2.56
N THR A 204 10.62 20.43 -3.36
CA THR A 204 10.91 20.93 -4.70
C THR A 204 10.94 22.45 -4.68
N THR A 205 12.03 23.05 -5.17
CA THR A 205 12.18 24.51 -5.32
C THR A 205 12.26 24.89 -6.80
N ASN A 206 11.78 26.06 -7.17
CA ASN A 206 11.89 26.58 -8.54
C ASN A 206 13.02 27.62 -8.64
N HIS A 207 13.86 27.52 -9.67
CA HIS A 207 14.78 28.60 -10.03
C HIS A 207 14.10 29.55 -11.01
N ALA A 208 13.71 30.74 -10.53
CA ALA A 208 13.29 31.81 -11.41
C ALA A 208 14.50 32.40 -12.16
N THR A 209 14.97 31.77 -13.23
CA THR A 209 15.87 32.41 -14.20
C THR A 209 15.21 32.45 -15.58
N ALA A 210 15.35 33.60 -16.25
CA ALA A 210 14.53 34.09 -17.35
C ALA A 210 14.60 33.32 -18.69
N GLN A 211 15.12 32.09 -18.74
CA GLN A 211 15.35 31.39 -20.01
C GLN A 211 14.88 29.92 -20.09
N SER A 212 14.26 29.33 -19.06
CA SER A 212 13.53 28.06 -19.24
C SER A 212 12.46 27.86 -18.16
N ASN A 213 11.23 27.54 -18.55
CA ASN A 213 10.06 27.59 -17.66
C ASN A 213 9.95 26.46 -16.61
N TYR A 214 10.90 25.52 -16.49
CA TYR A 214 10.75 24.37 -15.58
C TYR A 214 12.10 23.78 -15.13
N ASN A 215 12.90 24.55 -14.36
CA ASN A 215 14.12 24.03 -13.75
C ASN A 215 13.94 23.91 -12.23
N PHE A 216 13.49 22.72 -11.81
CA PHE A 216 13.26 22.39 -10.41
C PHE A 216 14.54 21.84 -9.77
N SER A 217 14.79 22.27 -8.53
CA SER A 217 15.78 21.64 -7.65
C SER A 217 15.06 20.81 -6.59
N TYR A 218 15.67 19.70 -6.21
CA TYR A 218 15.09 18.69 -5.34
C TYR A 218 15.96 18.53 -4.11
N HIS A 219 15.35 18.65 -2.94
CA HIS A 219 16.01 18.59 -1.65
C HIS A 219 15.26 17.66 -0.72
N TYR A 220 15.91 17.15 0.32
CA TYR A 220 15.25 16.49 1.44
C TYR A 220 15.52 17.26 2.73
N ILE A 221 14.47 17.48 3.50
CA ILE A 221 14.53 18.12 4.81
C ILE A 221 14.21 17.12 5.91
N ASN A 222 14.75 17.36 7.11
CA ASN A 222 14.39 16.63 8.32
C ASN A 222 13.17 17.24 9.03
N THR A 223 12.77 16.64 10.15
CA THR A 223 11.64 17.10 10.99
C THR A 223 11.87 18.44 11.69
N LYS A 224 13.08 19.02 11.60
CA LYS A 224 13.37 20.40 12.04
C LYS A 224 13.27 21.43 10.90
N GLY A 225 13.00 20.97 9.68
CA GLY A 225 12.96 21.80 8.47
C GLY A 225 14.34 22.12 7.89
N GLU A 226 15.40 21.49 8.39
CA GLU A 226 16.78 21.67 7.92
C GLU A 226 17.00 20.83 6.66
N VAL A 227 17.71 21.39 5.67
CA VAL A 227 18.08 20.65 4.46
C VAL A 227 19.18 19.66 4.78
N VAL A 228 18.90 18.37 4.58
CA VAL A 228 19.86 17.28 4.78
C VAL A 228 20.50 16.88 3.46
N LEU A 229 19.71 16.81 2.38
CA LEU A 229 20.18 16.40 1.06
C LEU A 229 19.78 17.43 0.01
N SER A 230 20.73 17.84 -0.83
CA SER A 230 20.45 18.55 -2.08
C SER A 230 20.87 17.70 -3.27
N LEU A 231 19.90 17.22 -4.06
CA LEU A 231 20.20 16.32 -5.18
C LEU A 231 21.00 17.00 -6.30
N THR A 232 20.80 18.32 -6.47
CA THR A 232 21.55 19.12 -7.44
C THR A 232 23.04 19.23 -7.03
N GLU A 233 23.35 19.28 -5.73
CA GLU A 233 24.71 19.32 -5.21
C GLU A 233 25.38 17.95 -5.17
N LEU A 234 24.61 16.90 -4.82
CA LEU A 234 25.08 15.52 -4.76
C LEU A 234 25.49 14.97 -6.14
N MET A 235 24.75 15.33 -7.20
CA MET A 235 25.04 14.89 -8.57
C MET A 235 24.99 16.05 -9.58
N PRO A 236 26.00 16.93 -9.59
CA PRO A 236 26.01 18.10 -10.45
C PRO A 236 25.98 17.69 -11.93
N GLY A 237 25.18 18.41 -12.71
CA GLY A 237 25.02 18.16 -14.15
C GLY A 237 24.05 17.02 -14.51
N ARG A 238 23.55 16.23 -13.55
CA ARG A 238 22.47 15.27 -13.80
C ARG A 238 21.12 15.90 -13.51
N LYS A 239 20.19 15.78 -14.48
CA LYS A 239 18.82 16.24 -14.30
C LYS A 239 17.99 15.15 -13.62
N VAL A 240 17.37 15.47 -12.48
CA VAL A 240 16.42 14.58 -11.81
C VAL A 240 15.17 14.43 -12.67
N TYR A 241 14.81 13.19 -13.00
CA TYR A 241 13.54 12.85 -13.65
C TYR A 241 12.44 12.63 -12.63
N ASN A 242 12.72 11.88 -11.56
CA ASN A 242 11.80 11.63 -10.46
C ASN A 242 12.59 11.35 -9.17
N ALA A 243 12.11 11.88 -8.05
CA ALA A 243 12.66 11.66 -6.71
C ALA A 243 11.58 11.01 -5.83
N GLY A 244 11.91 9.88 -5.21
CA GLY A 244 10.98 9.10 -4.40
C GLY A 244 10.79 9.62 -2.97
N THR A 245 10.26 8.76 -2.12
CA THR A 245 10.21 8.93 -0.66
C THR A 245 11.10 7.87 -0.02
N PHE A 246 11.65 8.17 1.16
CA PHE A 246 12.44 7.21 1.93
C PHE A 246 11.59 6.02 2.35
N SER A 247 12.14 4.83 2.19
CA SER A 247 11.49 3.58 2.53
C SER A 247 12.56 2.51 2.71
N ASP A 248 12.52 1.86 3.87
CA ASP A 248 13.51 0.90 4.30
C ASP A 248 14.94 1.48 4.27
N GLY A 249 15.08 2.72 4.76
CA GLY A 249 16.34 3.45 4.90
C GLY A 249 16.94 3.98 3.60
N LEU A 250 16.27 3.79 2.45
CA LEU A 250 16.76 4.21 1.14
C LEU A 250 15.72 5.03 0.38
N VAL A 251 16.20 5.89 -0.52
CA VAL A 251 15.35 6.60 -1.49
C VAL A 251 15.81 6.34 -2.91
N ALA A 252 14.85 6.06 -3.80
CA ALA A 252 15.12 5.88 -5.22
C ALA A 252 15.03 7.22 -5.97
N ILE A 253 16.11 7.60 -6.65
CA ILE A 253 16.19 8.77 -7.53
C ILE A 253 16.39 8.28 -8.95
N SER A 254 15.58 8.77 -9.89
CA SER A 254 15.81 8.53 -11.31
C SER A 254 16.29 9.79 -12.02
N TRP A 255 17.24 9.60 -12.92
CA TRP A 255 17.93 10.66 -13.65
C TRP A 255 17.53 10.60 -15.12
N SER A 256 17.29 11.77 -15.70
CA SER A 256 16.92 11.92 -17.12
C SER A 256 18.13 11.66 -18.00
N ARG A 257 17.97 10.79 -19.02
CA ARG A 257 18.89 10.73 -20.16
C ARG A 257 18.38 11.63 -21.29
N PRO A 258 19.24 12.37 -22.00
CA PRO A 258 18.80 13.25 -23.10
C PRO A 258 18.20 12.52 -24.31
N THR A 259 18.48 11.22 -24.50
CA THR A 259 18.22 10.52 -25.78
C THR A 259 17.61 9.12 -25.67
N ASP A 260 17.24 8.62 -24.49
CA ASP A 260 16.83 7.21 -24.31
C ASP A 260 15.42 7.06 -23.69
N GLU A 261 14.75 5.96 -24.05
CA GLU A 261 13.52 5.47 -23.37
C GLU A 261 13.79 4.99 -21.93
N PHE A 262 15.06 4.91 -21.51
CA PHE A 262 15.50 4.35 -20.24
C PHE A 262 16.06 5.42 -19.31
N LYS A 263 15.99 5.15 -18.00
CA LYS A 263 16.44 6.06 -16.94
C LYS A 263 17.62 5.45 -16.19
N ASP A 264 18.46 6.29 -15.61
CA ASP A 264 19.39 5.81 -14.58
C ASP A 264 18.69 5.91 -13.23
N VAL A 265 18.85 4.91 -12.37
CA VAL A 265 18.24 4.91 -11.03
C VAL A 265 19.32 4.70 -9.99
N THR A 266 19.32 5.55 -8.98
CA THR A 266 20.24 5.50 -7.85
C THR A 266 19.44 5.40 -6.56
N TYR A 267 19.81 4.45 -5.69
CA TYR A 267 19.32 4.35 -4.33
C TYR A 267 20.32 5.03 -3.40
N LEU A 268 19.86 6.03 -2.66
CA LEU A 268 20.64 6.79 -1.70
C LEU A 268 20.19 6.46 -0.28
N ASP A 269 21.11 6.47 0.69
CA ASP A 269 20.75 6.49 2.10
C ASP A 269 20.39 7.92 2.57
N SER A 270 20.02 8.05 3.85
CA SER A 270 19.64 9.34 4.45
C SER A 270 20.78 10.36 4.56
N ASN A 271 22.03 9.92 4.40
CA ASN A 271 23.22 10.78 4.36
C ASN A 271 23.62 11.13 2.92
N GLY A 272 22.90 10.64 1.91
CA GLY A 272 23.18 10.88 0.49
C GLY A 272 24.25 9.95 -0.09
N LEU A 273 24.66 8.91 0.63
CA LEU A 273 25.60 7.90 0.11
C LEU A 273 24.89 7.04 -0.93
N VAL A 274 25.57 6.79 -2.04
CA VAL A 274 25.10 5.88 -3.09
C VAL A 274 25.23 4.45 -2.59
N VAL A 275 24.09 3.80 -2.36
CA VAL A 275 24.03 2.39 -1.94
C VAL A 275 23.98 1.49 -3.16
N LEU A 276 23.15 1.83 -4.15
CA LEU A 276 23.06 1.09 -5.42
C LEU A 276 22.81 2.06 -6.58
N SER A 277 23.34 1.76 -7.76
CA SER A 277 23.08 2.54 -8.97
C SER A 277 22.99 1.65 -10.20
N PHE A 278 22.03 1.94 -11.06
CA PHE A 278 21.73 1.17 -12.26
C PHE A 278 21.52 2.08 -13.45
N GLU A 279 22.05 1.63 -14.58
CA GLU A 279 21.85 2.27 -15.87
C GLU A 279 20.79 1.53 -16.68
N ARG A 280 20.14 2.27 -17.58
CA ARG A 280 19.13 1.71 -18.50
C ARG A 280 18.00 0.95 -17.79
N VAL A 281 17.51 1.55 -16.71
CA VAL A 281 16.39 1.04 -15.94
C VAL A 281 15.09 1.42 -16.65
N GLN A 282 14.26 0.43 -16.87
CA GLN A 282 12.94 0.58 -17.46
C GLN A 282 11.86 0.76 -16.39
N ALA A 283 11.95 0.01 -15.29
CA ALA A 283 11.04 0.12 -14.15
C ALA A 283 11.79 -0.22 -12.84
N TYR A 284 11.35 0.40 -11.74
CA TYR A 284 11.92 0.22 -10.41
C TYR A 284 10.87 0.47 -9.33
N SER A 285 11.05 -0.11 -8.14
CA SER A 285 10.26 0.18 -6.94
C SER A 285 11.13 0.80 -5.85
N ARG A 286 10.50 1.39 -4.83
CA ARG A 286 11.19 1.64 -3.55
C ARG A 286 11.62 0.33 -2.88
N PHE A 287 12.59 0.42 -1.96
CA PHE A 287 12.93 -0.69 -1.06
C PHE A 287 11.82 -0.93 -0.04
N SER A 288 11.55 -2.19 0.27
CA SER A 288 10.67 -2.58 1.36
C SER A 288 10.96 -4.03 1.76
N GLN A 289 11.11 -4.28 3.06
CA GLN A 289 11.51 -5.59 3.60
C GLN A 289 12.83 -6.10 3.01
N GLY A 290 13.80 -5.20 2.85
CA GLY A 290 15.15 -5.49 2.40
C GLY A 290 15.32 -5.62 0.89
N ARG A 291 14.25 -5.46 0.08
CA ARG A 291 14.31 -5.66 -1.39
C ARG A 291 13.58 -4.58 -2.19
N ALA A 292 14.03 -4.37 -3.43
CA ALA A 292 13.34 -3.61 -4.46
C ALA A 292 13.20 -4.46 -5.73
N SER A 293 12.14 -4.23 -6.51
CA SER A 293 11.98 -4.83 -7.84
C SER A 293 12.55 -3.90 -8.90
N MET A 294 13.20 -4.46 -9.92
CA MET A 294 13.81 -3.70 -10.99
C MET A 294 13.73 -4.43 -12.32
N VAL A 295 13.70 -3.64 -13.39
CA VAL A 295 13.69 -4.11 -14.77
C VAL A 295 14.79 -3.38 -15.52
N LEU A 296 15.86 -4.09 -15.88
CA LEU A 296 16.95 -3.55 -16.68
C LEU A 296 16.75 -3.85 -18.16
N ALA A 297 17.15 -2.91 -19.01
CA ALA A 297 17.23 -3.10 -20.44
C ALA A 297 18.70 -3.18 -20.89
N THR A 298 19.09 -4.34 -21.38
CA THR A 298 20.44 -4.61 -21.90
C THR A 298 20.38 -4.56 -23.42
N PRO A 299 21.15 -3.70 -24.10
CA PRO A 299 21.15 -3.69 -25.56
C PRO A 299 21.68 -5.00 -26.11
N VAL A 300 20.99 -5.54 -27.10
CA VAL A 300 21.48 -6.67 -27.91
C VAL A 300 22.12 -6.13 -29.19
N ASP A 301 21.51 -5.11 -29.80
CA ASP A 301 22.04 -4.40 -30.96
C ASP A 301 21.60 -2.91 -30.96
N ARG A 302 21.83 -2.18 -32.05
CA ARG A 302 21.48 -0.75 -32.18
C ARG A 302 19.98 -0.44 -32.10
N ARG A 303 19.11 -1.45 -32.22
CA ARG A 303 17.65 -1.33 -32.28
C ARG A 303 16.91 -2.26 -31.31
N SER A 304 17.59 -3.21 -30.66
CA SER A 304 16.95 -4.20 -29.79
C SER A 304 17.58 -4.28 -28.40
N PHE A 305 16.76 -4.61 -27.41
CA PHE A 305 17.13 -4.75 -26.00
C PHE A 305 16.56 -6.06 -25.44
N THR A 306 17.32 -6.75 -24.60
CA THR A 306 16.81 -7.77 -23.69
C THR A 306 16.38 -7.12 -22.39
N ILE A 307 15.27 -7.59 -21.84
CA ILE A 307 14.71 -7.08 -20.59
C ILE A 307 14.95 -8.14 -19.51
N GLU A 308 15.55 -7.72 -18.40
CA GLU A 308 15.83 -8.60 -17.26
C GLU A 308 15.13 -8.05 -16.01
N PRO A 309 13.98 -8.62 -15.61
CA PRO A 309 13.35 -8.33 -14.34
C PRO A 309 14.02 -9.13 -13.22
N PHE A 310 14.29 -8.47 -12.09
CA PHE A 310 14.82 -9.11 -10.88
C PHE A 310 14.43 -8.34 -9.62
N LEU A 311 14.49 -9.04 -8.49
CA LEU A 311 14.54 -8.41 -7.17
C LEU A 311 15.99 -8.17 -6.81
N ILE A 312 16.25 -7.07 -6.10
CA ILE A 312 17.56 -6.72 -5.61
C ILE A 312 17.49 -6.43 -4.12
N ASP A 313 18.45 -6.96 -3.36
CA ASP A 313 18.63 -6.59 -1.96
C ASP A 313 19.61 -5.41 -1.79
N LYS A 314 19.72 -4.89 -0.56
CA LYS A 314 20.60 -3.73 -0.27
C LYS A 314 22.09 -4.03 -0.50
N ALA A 315 22.50 -5.30 -0.53
CA ALA A 315 23.87 -5.71 -0.85
C ALA A 315 24.10 -5.83 -2.37
N GLY A 316 23.07 -5.55 -3.18
CA GLY A 316 23.14 -5.63 -4.64
C GLY A 316 22.95 -7.04 -5.21
N LYS A 317 22.64 -8.03 -4.36
CA LYS A 317 22.41 -9.40 -4.81
C LYS A 317 21.08 -9.47 -5.54
N ARG A 318 21.12 -9.97 -6.76
CA ARG A 318 19.96 -10.14 -7.64
C ARG A 318 19.34 -11.52 -7.44
N SER A 319 18.01 -11.58 -7.38
CA SER A 319 17.25 -12.82 -7.49
C SER A 319 16.25 -12.68 -8.65
N LYS A 320 16.22 -13.68 -9.54
CA LYS A 320 15.44 -13.67 -10.78
C LYS A 320 13.96 -13.45 -10.50
N LEU A 321 13.30 -12.54 -11.22
CA LEU A 321 11.85 -12.51 -11.33
C LEU A 321 11.48 -13.47 -12.47
N LEU A 322 10.68 -14.49 -12.20
CA LEU A 322 10.23 -15.45 -13.21
C LEU A 322 9.14 -14.87 -14.13
N VAL A 323 9.49 -13.83 -14.89
CA VAL A 323 8.65 -13.39 -16.00
C VAL A 323 8.86 -14.40 -17.12
N ALA A 324 7.77 -15.01 -17.60
CA ALA A 324 7.81 -15.96 -18.69
C ALA A 324 8.61 -15.38 -19.86
N GLU A 325 9.70 -16.03 -20.23
CA GLU A 325 10.55 -15.63 -21.36
C GLU A 325 9.67 -15.47 -22.62
N GLY A 326 9.73 -14.30 -23.26
CA GLY A 326 9.08 -14.04 -24.56
C GLY A 326 7.73 -13.30 -24.52
N GLU A 327 7.21 -12.88 -23.36
CA GLU A 327 5.84 -12.36 -23.25
C GLU A 327 5.66 -10.82 -23.31
N GLY A 328 6.60 -10.08 -23.91
CA GLY A 328 6.46 -8.63 -24.13
C GLY A 328 7.19 -7.73 -23.12
N ARG A 329 6.97 -6.41 -23.23
CA ARG A 329 7.67 -5.37 -22.47
C ARG A 329 6.90 -5.02 -21.19
N LEU A 330 7.53 -5.08 -20.01
CA LEU A 330 6.91 -4.68 -18.73
C LEU A 330 6.92 -3.15 -18.51
N SER A 331 5.79 -2.54 -18.16
CA SER A 331 5.69 -1.17 -17.68
C SER A 331 4.89 -1.08 -16.38
N ASP A 332 4.99 0.05 -15.68
CA ASP A 332 4.15 0.39 -14.51
C ASP A 332 4.20 -0.62 -13.35
N LEU A 333 5.37 -1.23 -13.15
CA LEU A 333 5.60 -2.18 -12.06
C LEU A 333 5.41 -1.48 -10.71
N SER A 334 4.48 -2.01 -9.93
CA SER A 334 4.10 -1.49 -8.63
C SER A 334 3.92 -2.65 -7.66
N ARG A 335 4.41 -2.50 -6.43
CA ARG A 335 4.10 -3.46 -5.36
C ARG A 335 2.64 -3.31 -4.99
N PHE A 336 1.86 -4.36 -5.20
CA PHE A 336 0.44 -4.37 -4.83
C PHE A 336 0.29 -4.65 -3.33
N ASN A 337 1.03 -5.63 -2.79
CA ASN A 337 1.10 -5.93 -1.35
C ASN A 337 2.36 -6.75 -0.99
N GLU A 338 2.36 -7.43 0.17
CA GLU A 338 3.49 -8.27 0.61
C GLU A 338 3.68 -9.56 -0.19
N GLN A 339 2.65 -10.04 -0.89
CA GLN A 339 2.67 -11.27 -1.67
C GLN A 339 2.66 -11.05 -3.18
N TYR A 340 2.25 -9.86 -3.65
CA TYR A 340 2.00 -9.63 -5.07
C TYR A 340 2.50 -8.28 -5.58
N PHE A 341 2.90 -8.27 -6.84
CA PHE A 341 3.24 -7.11 -7.65
C PHE A 341 2.25 -6.99 -8.82
N SER A 342 1.90 -5.76 -9.19
CA SER A 342 1.15 -5.46 -10.41
C SER A 342 2.06 -4.86 -11.47
N ALA A 343 1.86 -5.22 -12.73
CA ALA A 343 2.52 -4.57 -13.85
C ALA A 343 1.62 -4.59 -15.09
N THR A 344 1.97 -3.74 -16.05
CA THR A 344 1.41 -3.76 -17.40
C THR A 344 2.37 -4.54 -18.31
N LEU A 345 1.88 -5.57 -18.99
CA LEU A 345 2.58 -6.29 -20.06
C LEU A 345 2.18 -5.69 -21.42
N VAL A 346 3.13 -5.09 -22.11
CA VAL A 346 2.98 -4.61 -23.49
C VAL A 346 3.32 -5.76 -24.45
N LYS A 347 2.31 -6.41 -24.99
CA LYS A 347 2.42 -7.51 -25.96
C LYS A 347 2.10 -7.02 -27.39
N GLN A 348 2.42 -7.82 -28.41
CA GLN A 348 2.12 -7.49 -29.81
C GLN A 348 0.61 -7.33 -30.07
N ASP A 349 -0.22 -8.00 -29.27
CA ASP A 349 -1.68 -8.00 -29.35
C ASP A 349 -2.35 -6.94 -28.45
N GLY A 350 -1.58 -6.15 -27.68
CA GLY A 350 -2.09 -5.05 -26.86
C GLY A 350 -1.48 -4.96 -25.47
N LEU A 351 -2.08 -4.12 -24.63
CA LEU A 351 -1.71 -3.95 -23.22
C LEU A 351 -2.47 -4.97 -22.35
N HIS A 352 -1.76 -5.59 -21.42
CA HIS A 352 -2.35 -6.54 -20.48
C HIS A 352 -2.00 -6.15 -19.06
N ASN A 353 -2.98 -6.19 -18.16
CA ASN A 353 -2.71 -6.06 -16.73
C ASN A 353 -2.30 -7.42 -16.18
N ALA A 354 -1.25 -7.44 -15.36
CA ALA A 354 -0.69 -8.66 -14.79
C ALA A 354 -0.42 -8.52 -13.30
N LEU A 355 -0.66 -9.62 -12.58
CA LEU A 355 -0.22 -9.80 -11.20
C LEU A 355 0.85 -10.88 -11.15
N PHE A 356 1.90 -10.61 -10.39
CA PHE A 356 3.01 -11.51 -10.13
C PHE A 356 3.11 -11.77 -8.64
N ASP A 357 3.53 -12.97 -8.24
CA ASP A 357 3.86 -13.23 -6.83
C ASP A 357 5.26 -12.70 -6.45
N THR A 358 5.68 -12.91 -5.20
CA THR A 358 7.00 -12.49 -4.70
C THR A 358 8.19 -13.20 -5.33
N GLU A 359 7.97 -14.30 -6.03
CA GLU A 359 8.99 -14.99 -6.82
C GLU A 359 8.98 -14.52 -8.28
N GLY A 360 8.14 -13.54 -8.61
CA GLY A 360 7.97 -12.99 -9.93
C GLY A 360 7.17 -13.88 -10.87
N ARG A 361 6.49 -14.92 -10.39
CA ARG A 361 5.66 -15.80 -11.22
C ARG A 361 4.36 -15.10 -11.57
N LEU A 362 3.96 -15.13 -12.84
CA LEU A 362 2.67 -14.61 -13.28
C LEU A 362 1.54 -15.42 -12.63
N VAL A 363 0.69 -14.76 -11.83
CA VAL A 363 -0.45 -15.40 -11.16
C VAL A 363 -1.79 -15.02 -11.79
N PHE A 364 -1.86 -13.89 -12.48
CA PHE A 364 -3.06 -13.44 -13.18
C PHE A 364 -2.70 -12.50 -14.34
N GLN A 365 -3.41 -12.61 -15.46
CA GLN A 365 -3.28 -11.72 -16.62
C GLN A 365 -4.63 -11.48 -17.29
N THR A 366 -4.83 -10.27 -17.83
CA THR A 366 -6.01 -9.94 -18.64
C THR A 366 -5.72 -8.88 -19.70
N GLN A 367 -6.36 -9.01 -20.87
CA GLN A 367 -6.44 -7.99 -21.93
C GLN A 367 -7.55 -6.97 -21.70
N SER A 368 -8.45 -7.20 -20.74
CA SER A 368 -9.60 -6.32 -20.53
C SER A 368 -9.14 -4.90 -20.20
N SER A 369 -9.48 -3.97 -21.10
CA SER A 369 -9.25 -2.53 -20.90
C SER A 369 -9.97 -2.05 -19.64
N LEU A 370 -9.24 -1.29 -18.83
CA LEU A 370 -9.73 -0.55 -17.66
C LEU A 370 -10.77 0.53 -18.00
N ALA A 371 -10.94 0.84 -19.29
CA ALA A 371 -11.98 1.73 -19.79
C ALA A 371 -12.59 1.14 -21.07
N GLY A 372 -13.89 0.83 -21.03
CA GLY A 372 -14.67 0.46 -22.21
C GLY A 372 -14.72 -1.03 -22.53
N SER A 373 -15.35 -1.82 -21.67
CA SER A 373 -16.17 -2.98 -22.06
C SER A 373 -16.97 -3.43 -20.84
N THR A 374 -18.06 -4.17 -21.03
CA THR A 374 -18.86 -4.81 -19.97
C THR A 374 -18.10 -5.84 -19.12
N LYS A 375 -16.78 -5.96 -19.30
CA LYS A 375 -15.86 -6.89 -18.62
C LYS A 375 -14.84 -6.14 -17.75
N THR A 376 -15.32 -5.28 -16.87
CA THR A 376 -14.44 -4.63 -15.89
C THR A 376 -14.16 -5.61 -14.74
N LEU A 377 -12.97 -5.58 -14.13
CA LEU A 377 -12.59 -6.50 -13.04
C LEU A 377 -12.54 -5.79 -11.67
N LEU A 378 -12.81 -6.51 -10.59
CA LEU A 378 -12.82 -6.02 -9.21
C LEU A 378 -11.89 -6.87 -8.37
N LEU A 379 -10.80 -6.27 -7.88
CA LEU A 379 -9.89 -6.91 -6.93
C LEU A 379 -10.37 -6.63 -5.51
N VAL A 380 -10.75 -7.69 -4.81
CA VAL A 380 -11.28 -7.68 -3.46
C VAL A 380 -10.25 -8.30 -2.52
N LYS A 381 -9.88 -7.57 -1.48
CA LYS A 381 -9.03 -8.06 -0.38
C LYS A 381 -9.91 -8.52 0.77
N LYS A 382 -9.89 -9.80 1.15
CA LYS A 382 -10.60 -10.29 2.34
C LYS A 382 -9.78 -10.10 3.62
N ASN A 383 -8.48 -10.41 3.53
CA ASN A 383 -7.51 -10.19 4.60
C ASN A 383 -6.12 -9.91 4.00
N LYS A 384 -5.06 -9.86 4.80
CA LYS A 384 -3.68 -9.57 4.35
C LYS A 384 -3.18 -10.52 3.25
N TYR A 385 -3.71 -11.74 3.18
CA TYR A 385 -3.21 -12.84 2.37
C TYR A 385 -4.24 -13.43 1.40
N HIS A 386 -5.50 -13.01 1.46
CA HIS A 386 -6.58 -13.52 0.63
C HIS A 386 -7.16 -12.43 -0.26
N TYR A 387 -6.93 -12.59 -1.55
CA TYR A 387 -7.40 -11.71 -2.61
C TYR A 387 -8.24 -12.49 -3.61
N GLN A 388 -9.22 -11.82 -4.19
CA GLN A 388 -10.11 -12.37 -5.22
C GLN A 388 -10.36 -11.33 -6.30
N ILE A 389 -10.42 -11.75 -7.55
CA ILE A 389 -10.72 -10.92 -8.71
C ILE A 389 -12.04 -11.41 -9.31
N PHE A 390 -13.03 -10.53 -9.35
CA PHE A 390 -14.32 -10.77 -9.96
C PHE A 390 -14.51 -9.90 -11.20
N ASP A 391 -15.49 -10.20 -12.04
CA ASP A 391 -16.08 -9.19 -12.93
C ASP A 391 -17.39 -8.64 -12.33
N TYR A 392 -18.00 -7.66 -13.02
CA TYR A 392 -19.25 -7.03 -12.57
C TYR A 392 -20.47 -7.94 -12.66
N SER A 393 -20.35 -9.09 -13.35
CA SER A 393 -21.39 -10.13 -13.30
C SER A 393 -21.29 -10.99 -12.04
N GLY A 394 -20.27 -10.75 -11.19
CA GLY A 394 -19.96 -11.53 -10.00
C GLY A 394 -19.20 -12.82 -10.30
N ARG A 395 -18.75 -13.02 -11.54
CA ARG A 395 -17.95 -14.20 -11.89
C ARG A 395 -16.54 -14.03 -11.34
N LEU A 396 -16.07 -15.03 -10.59
CA LEU A 396 -14.69 -15.11 -10.11
C LEU A 396 -13.74 -15.43 -11.28
N HIS A 397 -12.76 -14.56 -11.51
CA HIS A 397 -11.69 -14.74 -12.49
C HIS A 397 -10.43 -15.30 -11.87
N TRP A 398 -10.12 -14.90 -10.64
CA TRP A 398 -8.93 -15.37 -9.94
C TRP A 398 -9.08 -15.25 -8.43
N GLN A 399 -8.35 -16.06 -7.69
CA GLN A 399 -8.23 -15.93 -6.25
C GLN A 399 -6.88 -16.44 -5.78
N THR A 400 -6.37 -15.90 -4.66
CA THR A 400 -5.09 -16.31 -4.06
C THR A 400 -5.03 -17.83 -3.93
N PRO A 401 -3.96 -18.52 -4.32
CA PRO A 401 -3.84 -19.96 -4.09
C PRO A 401 -3.91 -20.29 -2.59
N PRO A 402 -4.51 -21.44 -2.19
CA PRO A 402 -4.61 -21.82 -0.77
C PRO A 402 -3.26 -21.85 -0.03
N ALA A 403 -2.16 -22.15 -0.73
CA ALA A 403 -0.82 -22.12 -0.14
C ALA A 403 -0.36 -20.73 0.33
N ASN A 404 -0.88 -19.68 -0.31
CA ASN A 404 -0.52 -18.30 0.01
C ASN A 404 -1.58 -17.61 0.86
N ARG A 405 -2.73 -18.24 1.12
CA ARG A 405 -3.75 -17.70 2.02
C ARG A 405 -3.41 -18.01 3.48
N GLU A 406 -3.73 -17.07 4.34
CA GLU A 406 -3.90 -17.31 5.76
C GLU A 406 -5.37 -17.65 6.03
N PHE A 407 -5.58 -18.83 6.59
CA PHE A 407 -6.89 -19.29 7.04
C PHE A 407 -7.07 -19.02 8.53
N THR A 408 -8.26 -18.62 8.92
CA THR A 408 -8.66 -18.42 10.32
C THR A 408 -9.80 -19.32 10.75
N ASN A 409 -10.17 -20.27 9.87
CA ASN A 409 -11.28 -21.19 10.05
C ASN A 409 -10.89 -22.53 9.43
N LEU A 410 -10.87 -23.58 10.23
CA LEU A 410 -10.45 -24.92 9.84
C LEU A 410 -11.41 -25.54 8.84
N ALA A 411 -12.72 -25.30 8.95
CA ALA A 411 -13.68 -25.83 7.99
C ALA A 411 -13.43 -25.28 6.57
N GLU A 412 -13.00 -24.02 6.43
CA GLU A 412 -12.60 -23.43 5.14
C GLU A 412 -11.25 -23.98 4.65
N ALA A 413 -10.33 -24.30 5.57
CA ALA A 413 -8.99 -24.81 5.26
C ALA A 413 -8.99 -26.30 4.87
N LEU A 414 -9.87 -27.11 5.47
CA LEU A 414 -9.89 -28.57 5.34
C LEU A 414 -9.96 -29.09 3.90
N PRO A 415 -10.78 -28.53 2.99
CA PRO A 415 -10.79 -28.91 1.57
C PRO A 415 -9.42 -28.77 0.90
N PHE A 416 -8.57 -27.85 1.40
CA PHE A 416 -7.25 -27.54 0.87
C PHE A 416 -6.11 -28.01 1.77
N LYS A 417 -6.35 -28.88 2.76
CA LYS A 417 -5.38 -29.26 3.81
C LYS A 417 -3.96 -29.64 3.34
N LYS A 418 -3.81 -30.14 2.12
CA LYS A 418 -2.49 -30.49 1.52
C LYS A 418 -1.70 -29.27 0.99
N GLN A 419 -2.36 -28.14 0.82
CA GLN A 419 -1.81 -26.90 0.27
C GLN A 419 -1.68 -25.80 1.32
N VAL A 420 -2.51 -25.81 2.37
CA VAL A 420 -2.50 -24.79 3.43
C VAL A 420 -1.12 -24.69 4.07
N ARG A 421 -0.53 -23.49 4.02
CA ARG A 421 0.78 -23.17 4.64
C ARG A 421 0.67 -22.19 5.80
N GLN A 422 -0.42 -21.45 5.91
CA GLN A 422 -0.57 -20.38 6.89
C GLN A 422 -1.94 -20.50 7.56
N PHE A 423 -1.94 -20.48 8.89
CA PHE A 423 -3.17 -20.53 9.68
C PHE A 423 -3.04 -19.65 10.92
N SER A 424 -4.12 -18.96 11.28
CA SER A 424 -4.23 -18.22 12.53
C SER A 424 -5.34 -18.82 13.38
N CYS A 425 -5.01 -19.22 14.59
CA CYS A 425 -5.90 -19.91 15.51
C CYS A 425 -6.19 -19.03 16.73
N THR A 426 -7.47 -18.81 17.01
CA THR A 426 -7.96 -18.05 18.17
C THR A 426 -8.97 -18.86 19.00
N ASP A 427 -9.08 -20.16 18.72
CA ASP A 427 -9.96 -21.08 19.44
C ASP A 427 -9.13 -22.32 19.90
N ALA A 428 -9.17 -22.61 21.19
CA ALA A 428 -8.38 -23.67 21.79
C ALA A 428 -8.83 -25.08 21.38
N ASP A 429 -10.14 -25.28 21.14
CA ASP A 429 -10.68 -26.56 20.69
C ASP A 429 -10.34 -26.81 19.22
N GLU A 430 -10.27 -25.74 18.42
CA GLU A 430 -9.86 -25.81 17.02
C GLU A 430 -8.36 -26.13 16.88
N LEU A 431 -7.52 -25.65 17.81
CA LEU A 431 -6.07 -25.86 17.77
C LEU A 431 -5.71 -27.35 17.64
N GLN A 432 -6.32 -28.24 18.43
CA GLN A 432 -6.02 -29.68 18.33
C GLN A 432 -6.34 -30.24 16.94
N ASN A 433 -7.46 -29.80 16.36
CA ASN A 433 -7.90 -30.23 15.03
C ASN A 433 -7.01 -29.68 13.92
N VAL A 434 -6.53 -28.43 14.06
CA VAL A 434 -5.52 -27.82 13.18
C VAL A 434 -4.23 -28.64 13.20
N LEU A 435 -3.72 -28.95 14.40
CA LEU A 435 -2.49 -29.71 14.58
C LEU A 435 -2.61 -31.13 14.03
N ALA A 436 -3.78 -31.75 14.11
CA ALA A 436 -4.05 -33.05 13.52
C ALA A 436 -4.14 -33.01 11.97
N SER A 437 -4.70 -31.93 11.40
CA SER A 437 -5.12 -31.90 9.99
C SER A 437 -4.14 -31.21 9.04
N LEU A 438 -3.46 -30.15 9.49
CA LEU A 438 -2.69 -29.24 8.65
C LEU A 438 -1.18 -29.44 8.83
N LYS A 439 -0.70 -30.66 8.52
CA LYS A 439 0.72 -31.06 8.72
C LYS A 439 1.75 -30.32 7.86
N LYS A 440 1.30 -29.50 6.91
CA LYS A 440 2.13 -28.76 5.94
C LYS A 440 2.26 -27.27 6.26
N LEU A 441 1.80 -26.84 7.45
CA LEU A 441 1.93 -25.47 7.91
C LEU A 441 3.40 -25.05 7.97
N GLU A 442 3.64 -23.86 7.43
CA GLU A 442 4.90 -23.14 7.45
C GLU A 442 4.78 -21.91 8.36
N LYS A 443 3.58 -21.34 8.53
CA LYS A 443 3.30 -20.24 9.45
C LYS A 443 2.08 -20.56 10.30
N LEU A 444 2.21 -20.37 11.61
CA LEU A 444 1.13 -20.54 12.57
C LEU A 444 1.11 -19.35 13.50
N SER A 445 -0.04 -18.68 13.58
CA SER A 445 -0.34 -17.70 14.62
C SER A 445 -1.31 -18.30 15.63
N ILE A 446 -1.01 -18.15 16.92
CA ILE A 446 -1.88 -18.57 18.02
C ILE A 446 -2.06 -17.35 18.91
N SER A 447 -3.30 -16.91 19.09
CA SER A 447 -3.55 -15.73 19.91
C SER A 447 -4.88 -15.77 20.65
N TYR A 448 -4.99 -14.98 21.72
CA TYR A 448 -6.21 -14.82 22.50
C TYR A 448 -6.77 -16.12 23.11
N LEU A 449 -5.92 -17.15 23.30
CA LEU A 449 -6.33 -18.39 23.96
C LEU A 449 -6.18 -18.27 25.47
N ALA A 450 -7.22 -18.70 26.19
CA ALA A 450 -7.22 -18.74 27.66
C ALA A 450 -6.70 -20.07 28.23
N VAL A 451 -5.54 -20.52 27.77
CA VAL A 451 -4.92 -21.81 28.16
C VAL A 451 -3.61 -21.60 28.93
N ALA A 452 -3.36 -22.45 29.92
CA ALA A 452 -2.12 -22.42 30.71
C ALA A 452 -0.92 -23.01 29.94
N GLN A 453 -1.18 -23.98 29.06
CA GLN A 453 -0.18 -24.69 28.29
C GLN A 453 -0.71 -24.92 26.88
N LEU A 454 0.16 -24.77 25.89
CA LEU A 454 -0.11 -25.20 24.52
C LEU A 454 0.21 -26.70 24.37
N PRO A 455 -0.43 -27.42 23.44
CA PRO A 455 -0.33 -28.87 23.38
C PRO A 455 0.99 -29.36 22.78
N GLU A 456 1.50 -30.49 23.30
CA GLU A 456 2.72 -31.16 22.81
C GLU A 456 2.63 -31.62 21.34
N SER A 457 1.42 -31.67 20.76
CA SER A 457 1.24 -31.94 19.34
C SER A 457 1.78 -30.82 18.44
N LEU A 458 2.08 -29.62 18.98
CA LEU A 458 2.71 -28.53 18.24
C LEU A 458 4.07 -28.90 17.66
N GLY A 459 4.88 -29.68 18.38
CA GLY A 459 6.19 -30.12 17.88
C GLY A 459 6.13 -31.06 16.67
N GLN A 460 4.95 -31.56 16.30
CA GLN A 460 4.74 -32.38 15.11
C GLN A 460 4.67 -31.57 13.80
N LEU A 461 4.62 -30.24 13.87
CA LEU A 461 4.58 -29.37 12.70
C LEU A 461 5.98 -29.15 12.11
N HIS A 462 6.63 -30.21 11.66
CA HIS A 462 8.04 -30.20 11.22
C HIS A 462 8.38 -29.26 10.04
N HIS A 463 7.37 -28.73 9.34
CA HIS A 463 7.53 -27.74 8.27
C HIS A 463 7.39 -26.29 8.75
N LEU A 464 7.09 -26.06 10.03
CA LEU A 464 6.85 -24.74 10.57
C LEU A 464 8.14 -23.90 10.54
N ARG A 465 8.05 -22.72 9.94
CA ARG A 465 9.13 -21.74 9.79
C ARG A 465 8.89 -20.48 10.61
N GLU A 466 7.63 -20.11 10.79
CA GLU A 466 7.23 -18.93 11.56
C GLU A 466 6.15 -19.32 12.57
N LEU A 467 6.40 -19.01 13.85
CA LEU A 467 5.45 -19.19 14.93
C LEU A 467 5.25 -17.85 15.63
N SER A 468 4.00 -17.38 15.67
CA SER A 468 3.60 -16.20 16.44
C SER A 468 2.66 -16.63 17.55
N ILE A 469 2.95 -16.20 18.78
CA ILE A 469 2.15 -16.47 19.97
C ILE A 469 1.87 -15.13 20.62
N GLY A 470 0.60 -14.73 20.69
CA GLY A 470 0.23 -13.36 21.03
C GLY A 470 -0.95 -13.25 22.00
N TYR A 471 -0.92 -12.29 22.92
CA TYR A 471 -2.09 -11.91 23.72
C TYR A 471 -2.68 -13.10 24.51
N MET A 472 -1.83 -13.82 25.25
CA MET A 472 -2.22 -14.99 26.03
C MET A 472 -1.90 -14.78 27.52
N ASP A 473 -2.84 -14.16 28.25
CA ASP A 473 -2.64 -13.74 29.64
C ASP A 473 -2.41 -14.89 30.63
N LYS A 474 -2.88 -16.10 30.29
CA LYS A 474 -2.78 -17.30 31.15
C LYS A 474 -1.67 -18.25 30.74
N LEU A 475 -0.97 -18.00 29.64
CA LEU A 475 0.03 -18.94 29.14
C LEU A 475 1.26 -18.93 30.03
N GLU A 476 1.49 -20.03 30.74
CA GLU A 476 2.61 -20.15 31.67
C GLU A 476 3.83 -20.78 31.02
N ARG A 477 3.63 -21.76 30.12
CA ARG A 477 4.71 -22.51 29.48
C ARG A 477 4.37 -22.91 28.04
N LEU A 478 5.40 -22.94 27.21
CA LEU A 478 5.36 -23.56 25.89
C LEU A 478 5.73 -25.05 25.98
N PRO A 479 5.17 -25.91 25.12
CA PRO A 479 5.46 -27.35 25.13
C PRO A 479 6.91 -27.64 24.75
N GLU A 480 7.52 -28.61 25.42
CA GLU A 480 8.94 -28.95 25.21
C GLU A 480 9.20 -29.46 23.79
N SER A 481 8.21 -30.11 23.18
CA SER A 481 8.28 -30.57 21.79
C SER A 481 8.50 -29.45 20.77
N LEU A 482 8.26 -28.16 21.09
CA LEU A 482 8.62 -27.06 20.17
C LEU A 482 10.12 -27.04 19.87
N GLY A 483 10.97 -27.47 20.80
CA GLY A 483 12.41 -27.59 20.56
C GLY A 483 12.78 -28.54 19.40
N GLN A 484 11.84 -29.39 18.96
CA GLN A 484 12.01 -30.31 17.84
C GLN A 484 11.81 -29.63 16.47
N LEU A 485 11.33 -28.38 16.42
CA LEU A 485 11.04 -27.66 15.18
C LEU A 485 12.31 -27.08 14.53
N GLN A 486 13.12 -27.96 13.95
CA GLN A 486 14.43 -27.61 13.38
C GLN A 486 14.38 -26.62 12.20
N GLN A 487 13.21 -26.44 11.57
CA GLN A 487 13.02 -25.50 10.46
C GLN A 487 12.48 -24.13 10.91
N LEU A 488 12.23 -23.94 12.21
CA LEU A 488 11.68 -22.69 12.72
C LEU A 488 12.72 -21.58 12.62
N GLU A 489 12.44 -20.57 11.79
CA GLU A 489 13.33 -19.44 11.50
C GLU A 489 12.92 -18.18 12.26
N ARG A 490 11.63 -18.01 12.53
CA ARG A 490 11.08 -16.84 13.23
C ARG A 490 10.18 -17.28 14.38
N LEU A 491 10.45 -16.73 15.56
CA LEU A 491 9.60 -16.83 16.72
C LEU A 491 9.16 -15.43 17.13
N GLU A 492 7.86 -15.22 17.25
CA GLU A 492 7.27 -13.99 17.74
C GLU A 492 6.45 -14.28 18.99
N VAL A 493 6.71 -13.53 20.06
CA VAL A 493 5.96 -13.61 21.31
C VAL A 493 5.50 -12.21 21.69
N ALA A 494 4.19 -12.00 21.79
CA ALA A 494 3.60 -10.72 22.13
C ALA A 494 2.64 -10.87 23.32
N ASP A 495 2.74 -9.99 24.32
CA ASP A 495 1.74 -9.90 25.39
C ASP A 495 1.41 -11.25 26.07
N CYS A 496 2.44 -12.02 26.38
CA CYS A 496 2.34 -13.30 27.10
C CYS A 496 2.97 -13.15 28.48
N LYS A 497 2.33 -12.38 29.37
CA LYS A 497 2.92 -11.88 30.61
C LYS A 497 3.33 -12.95 31.62
N GLN A 498 2.66 -14.10 31.60
CA GLN A 498 2.94 -15.22 32.50
C GLN A 498 3.91 -16.24 31.91
N LEU A 499 4.33 -16.06 30.65
CA LEU A 499 5.11 -17.06 29.94
C LEU A 499 6.54 -17.14 30.49
N GLN A 500 6.90 -18.32 30.97
CA GLN A 500 8.23 -18.67 31.47
C GLN A 500 8.92 -19.68 30.55
N GLY A 501 10.25 -19.75 30.64
CA GLY A 501 11.06 -20.76 29.94
C GLY A 501 11.30 -20.48 28.45
N LEU A 502 11.04 -19.24 27.99
CA LEU A 502 11.25 -18.85 26.60
C LEU A 502 12.73 -18.92 26.20
N GLU A 503 13.66 -18.58 27.11
CA GLU A 503 15.10 -18.66 26.90
C GLU A 503 15.55 -20.08 26.57
N ALA A 504 15.09 -21.07 27.33
CA ALA A 504 15.41 -22.48 27.13
C ALA A 504 14.92 -22.96 25.76
N LEU A 505 13.73 -22.53 25.34
CA LEU A 505 13.21 -22.85 24.02
C LEU A 505 14.07 -22.22 22.89
N ILE A 506 14.47 -20.95 23.03
CA ILE A 506 15.33 -20.26 22.06
C ILE A 506 16.67 -20.99 21.90
N GLU A 507 17.26 -21.48 23.00
CA GLU A 507 18.49 -22.27 23.00
C GLU A 507 18.33 -23.60 22.25
N GLN A 508 17.18 -24.26 22.41
CA GLN A 508 16.87 -25.55 21.77
C GLN A 508 16.55 -25.45 20.27
N LEU A 509 16.36 -24.24 19.74
CA LEU A 509 15.97 -23.99 18.34
C LEU A 509 17.15 -23.44 17.52
N PRO A 510 18.04 -24.31 16.97
CA PRO A 510 19.23 -23.88 16.26
C PRO A 510 18.93 -23.18 14.91
N GLY A 511 17.74 -23.42 14.34
CA GLY A 511 17.29 -22.83 13.07
C GLY A 511 16.82 -21.38 13.17
N LEU A 512 16.57 -20.86 14.38
CA LEU A 512 16.07 -19.49 14.54
C LEU A 512 17.05 -18.46 13.98
N LYS A 513 16.48 -17.50 13.25
CA LYS A 513 17.15 -16.31 12.68
C LYS A 513 16.59 -15.03 13.29
N MET A 514 15.33 -15.04 13.73
CA MET A 514 14.66 -13.88 14.26
C MET A 514 13.83 -14.24 15.49
N VAL A 515 14.01 -13.49 16.58
CA VAL A 515 13.12 -13.49 17.75
C VAL A 515 12.56 -12.09 17.90
N TYR A 516 11.24 -11.95 17.82
CA TYR A 516 10.53 -10.70 17.99
C TYR A 516 9.69 -10.73 19.27
N LEU A 517 9.94 -9.81 20.20
CA LEU A 517 9.28 -9.80 21.52
C LEU A 517 8.53 -8.49 21.75
N ILE A 518 7.23 -8.58 22.03
CA ILE A 518 6.43 -7.44 22.47
C ILE A 518 6.00 -7.68 23.91
N ASN A 519 6.31 -6.75 24.80
CA ASN A 519 5.95 -6.83 26.23
C ASN A 519 6.39 -8.15 26.90
N HIS A 520 7.57 -8.64 26.52
CA HIS A 520 8.20 -9.81 27.12
C HIS A 520 9.72 -9.58 27.23
N ASP A 521 10.23 -9.73 28.44
CA ASP A 521 11.65 -9.53 28.75
C ASP A 521 12.37 -10.86 28.87
N LEU A 522 13.58 -10.91 28.32
CA LEU A 522 14.50 -12.02 28.52
C LEU A 522 15.47 -11.69 29.65
N ALA A 523 16.04 -12.73 30.27
CA ALA A 523 17.06 -12.57 31.29
C ALA A 523 18.18 -11.59 30.87
N PRO A 524 18.65 -10.70 31.77
CA PRO A 524 19.71 -9.76 31.46
C PRO A 524 20.95 -10.43 30.85
N GLY A 525 21.43 -9.90 29.74
CA GLY A 525 22.59 -10.44 29.03
C GLY A 525 22.32 -11.65 28.13
N PHE A 526 21.12 -12.26 28.17
CA PHE A 526 20.76 -13.39 27.30
C PHE A 526 20.87 -13.02 25.82
N LYS A 527 20.23 -11.92 25.40
CA LYS A 527 20.28 -11.43 23.99
C LYS A 527 21.73 -11.27 23.51
N LYS A 528 22.58 -10.65 24.33
CA LYS A 528 23.99 -10.39 24.02
C LYS A 528 24.81 -11.68 23.91
N ARG A 529 24.59 -12.64 24.83
CA ARG A 529 25.23 -13.97 24.78
C ARG A 529 24.81 -14.71 23.51
N MET A 530 23.51 -14.76 23.22
CA MET A 530 22.98 -15.46 22.04
C MET A 530 23.45 -14.83 20.74
N GLN A 531 23.53 -13.51 20.65
CA GLN A 531 24.10 -12.82 19.48
C GLN A 531 25.60 -13.12 19.30
N LYS A 532 26.35 -13.35 20.39
CA LYS A 532 27.76 -13.76 20.30
C LYS A 532 27.90 -15.21 19.82
N GLU A 533 27.06 -16.11 20.31
CA GLU A 533 27.08 -17.54 19.95
C GLU A 533 26.48 -17.81 18.57
N ARG A 534 25.48 -17.01 18.16
CA ARG A 534 24.74 -17.10 16.90
C ARG A 534 24.60 -15.71 16.27
N PRO A 535 25.64 -15.18 15.59
CA PRO A 535 25.63 -13.83 15.01
C PRO A 535 24.50 -13.54 14.01
N GLN A 536 23.94 -14.59 13.40
CA GLN A 536 22.82 -14.52 12.48
C GLN A 536 21.45 -14.41 13.17
N LEU A 537 21.38 -14.61 14.51
CA LEU A 537 20.16 -14.53 15.29
C LEU A 537 19.90 -13.08 15.71
N VAL A 538 18.88 -12.48 15.11
CA VAL A 538 18.44 -11.12 15.40
C VAL A 538 17.36 -11.16 16.47
N PHE A 539 17.49 -10.27 17.46
CA PHE A 539 16.46 -9.98 18.45
C PHE A 539 15.94 -8.58 18.18
N ASP A 540 14.62 -8.44 18.13
CA ASP A 540 13.92 -7.18 17.90
C ASP A 540 12.61 -7.19 18.72
N GLY A 541 11.93 -6.06 18.79
CA GLY A 541 10.75 -5.90 19.62
C GLY A 541 10.68 -4.57 20.36
N PHE A 542 9.61 -4.40 21.13
CA PHE A 542 9.41 -3.23 21.99
C PHE A 542 8.67 -3.62 23.26
N SER A 543 8.93 -2.90 24.34
CA SER A 543 8.19 -3.02 25.60
C SER A 543 7.41 -1.73 25.83
N MET A 544 6.10 -1.85 26.08
CA MET A 544 5.24 -0.72 26.45
C MET A 544 5.62 -0.10 27.79
N GLY A 545 6.53 -0.72 28.55
CA GLY A 545 7.14 -0.12 29.74
C GLY A 545 8.12 1.03 29.44
N GLU A 546 8.54 1.24 28.19
CA GLU A 546 9.39 2.38 27.79
C GLU A 546 8.61 3.59 27.27
N ILE A 547 7.27 3.55 27.31
CA ILE A 547 6.47 4.78 27.22
C ILE A 547 6.29 5.24 28.67
N GLU A 548 7.15 6.16 29.13
CA GLU A 548 6.80 7.04 30.24
C GLU A 548 5.53 7.80 29.83
N ILE A 549 4.38 7.24 30.20
CA ILE A 549 3.16 8.02 30.33
C ILE A 549 3.51 9.01 31.43
N MET A 550 3.89 10.24 31.07
CA MET A 550 3.80 11.34 32.02
C MET A 550 2.37 11.31 32.55
N GLU A 551 2.21 11.03 33.84
CA GLU A 551 0.96 11.22 34.56
C GLU A 551 0.50 12.64 34.25
N VAL A 552 -0.48 12.75 33.35
CA VAL A 552 -1.29 13.95 33.28
C VAL A 552 -2.28 13.76 34.40
N ASP A 553 -2.08 14.53 35.49
CA ASP A 553 -3.10 14.71 36.52
C ASP A 553 -4.39 15.16 35.84
N VAL A 554 -5.30 14.21 35.61
CA VAL A 554 -6.64 14.52 35.15
C VAL A 554 -7.39 15.03 36.37
N PHE A 555 -7.47 16.35 36.51
CA PHE A 555 -8.46 17.00 37.35
C PHE A 555 -9.85 16.61 36.84
N TRP A 556 -10.49 15.71 37.57
CA TRP A 556 -11.88 15.34 37.40
C TRP A 556 -12.74 16.51 37.94
N ASP A 557 -13.21 17.37 37.04
CA ASP A 557 -14.40 18.20 37.29
C ASP A 557 -15.57 17.48 36.60
N GLY A 558 -16.46 16.94 37.41
CA GLY A 558 -17.53 16.08 36.93
C GLY A 558 -18.57 16.88 36.15
N GLU A 559 -18.83 16.49 34.92
CA GLU A 559 -20.16 16.35 34.33
C GLU A 559 -20.02 15.62 32.97
N GLU A 560 -20.57 14.40 32.95
CA GLU A 560 -20.83 13.41 31.86
C GLU A 560 -19.75 13.10 30.80
#